data_AF-B9NX11-F1
#
_entry.id   AF-B9NX11-F1
#
_cell.length_a   1.000
_cell.length_b   1.000
_cell.length_c   1.000
_cell.angle_alpha   90.00
_cell.angle_beta   90.00
_cell.angle_gamma   90.00
#
_symmetry.space_group_name_H-M   'P 1'
#
loop_
_entity.id
_entity.type
_entity.pdbx_description
1 polymer ?
#
loop_
_entity_poly.entity_id
_entity_poly.type
_entity_poly.pdbx_seq_one_letter_code
_entity_poly.pdbx_strand_id
1 'polypeptide(L)'
;MNESKKHTAPYLGDEADDDLPDLSQAYWTEKLAKAPVNRGRPKAEVTKVSTTIRLDPEVLEAFKADGKGWQSRMNEALRKAAGL
;
A
#
# COMPACT_ATOMS: atom_id res chain seq x y z
N MET A 1 0.69 11.52 11.28
CA MET A 1 1.84 11.70 10.39
C MET A 1 2.49 10.33 10.22
N ASN A 2 2.37 9.72 9.03
CA ASN A 2 3.05 8.46 8.72
C ASN A 2 4.19 8.80 7.76
N GLU A 3 5.43 8.57 8.18
CA GLU A 3 6.60 8.75 7.33
C GLU A 3 6.52 7.81 6.13
N SER A 4 6.29 8.38 4.95
CA SER A 4 6.48 7.66 3.69
C SER A 4 7.98 7.47 3.50
N LYS A 5 8.42 6.21 3.35
CA LYS A 5 9.81 5.89 3.03
C LYS A 5 10.21 6.64 1.76
N LYS A 6 11.34 7.35 1.83
CA LYS A 6 11.88 8.17 0.74
C LYS A 6 11.99 7.32 -0.54
N HIS A 7 11.50 7.89 -1.63
CA HIS A 7 11.59 7.30 -2.97
C HIS A 7 13.06 7.00 -3.29
N THR A 8 13.41 5.74 -3.56
CA THR A 8 14.68 5.41 -4.21
C THR A 8 14.69 6.10 -5.57
N ALA A 9 15.74 6.84 -5.88
CA ALA A 9 15.90 7.53 -7.16
C ALA A 9 15.85 6.49 -8.31
N PRO A 10 15.15 6.77 -9.42
CA PRO A 10 15.21 5.92 -10.58
C PRO A 10 16.66 5.91 -11.09
N TYR A 11 17.20 4.73 -11.36
CA TYR A 11 18.47 4.58 -12.06
C TYR A 11 18.25 5.11 -13.49
N LEU A 12 18.72 6.32 -13.76
CA LEU A 12 18.67 6.93 -15.09
C LEU A 12 20.11 7.04 -15.59
N GLY A 13 20.69 5.88 -15.94
CA GLY A 13 21.87 5.86 -16.79
C GLY A 13 21.42 6.12 -18.23
N ASP A 14 22.05 7.07 -18.92
CA ASP A 14 21.80 7.36 -20.34
C ASP A 14 22.39 6.29 -21.28
N GLU A 15 23.12 5.33 -20.73
CA GLU A 15 23.71 4.22 -21.47
C GLU A 15 22.79 3.01 -21.36
N ALA A 16 22.25 2.57 -22.49
CA ALA A 16 21.67 1.24 -22.58
C ALA A 16 22.81 0.25 -22.30
N ASP A 17 22.81 -0.38 -21.12
CA ASP A 17 23.75 -1.46 -20.80
C ASP A 17 23.75 -2.45 -21.99
N ASP A 18 24.93 -2.68 -22.58
CA ASP A 18 25.14 -3.51 -23.78
C ASP A 18 24.69 -4.99 -23.57
N ASP A 19 24.50 -5.37 -22.30
CA ASP A 19 23.99 -6.67 -21.85
C ASP A 19 22.44 -6.75 -21.76
N LEU A 20 21.71 -5.68 -22.09
CA LEU A 20 20.25 -5.70 -22.10
C LEU A 20 19.73 -6.52 -23.29
N PRO A 21 18.93 -7.57 -23.06
CA PRO A 21 18.34 -8.31 -24.16
C PRO A 21 17.32 -7.44 -24.89
N ASP A 22 17.34 -7.47 -26.22
CA ASP A 22 16.33 -6.81 -27.03
C ASP A 22 14.94 -7.42 -26.75
N LEU A 23 14.11 -6.64 -26.05
CA LEU A 23 12.78 -7.05 -25.61
C LEU A 23 11.78 -7.17 -26.77
N SER A 24 12.13 -6.70 -27.97
CA SER A 24 11.32 -6.84 -29.18
C SER A 24 11.45 -8.22 -29.85
N GLN A 25 12.40 -9.06 -29.41
CA GLN A 25 12.57 -10.41 -29.94
C GLN A 25 11.36 -11.32 -29.64
N ALA A 26 11.07 -12.23 -30.58
CA ALA A 26 9.92 -13.15 -30.50
C ALA A 26 9.85 -13.94 -29.18
N TYR A 27 11.00 -14.35 -28.64
CA TYR A 27 11.10 -15.03 -27.35
C TYR A 27 10.52 -14.19 -26.19
N TRP A 28 10.83 -12.89 -26.15
CA TRP A 28 10.32 -11.98 -25.11
C TRP A 28 8.87 -11.61 -25.36
N THR A 29 8.47 -11.40 -26.61
CA THR A 29 7.07 -11.09 -26.97
C THR A 29 6.12 -12.22 -26.56
N GLU A 30 6.48 -13.48 -26.87
CA GLU A 30 5.67 -14.65 -26.53
C GLU A 30 5.57 -14.84 -25.00
N LYS A 31 6.68 -14.61 -24.29
CA LYS A 31 6.76 -14.73 -22.83
C LYS A 31 5.93 -13.66 -22.11
N LEU A 32 5.97 -12.41 -22.59
CA LEU A 32 5.16 -11.31 -22.05
C LEU A 32 3.67 -11.50 -22.36
N ALA A 33 3.33 -12.00 -23.55
CA ALA A 33 1.94 -12.28 -23.92
C ALA A 33 1.29 -13.39 -23.09
N LYS A 34 2.08 -14.39 -22.65
CA LYS A 34 1.62 -15.49 -21.79
C LYS A 34 1.63 -15.14 -20.29
N ALA A 35 2.26 -14.04 -19.88
CA ALA A 35 2.37 -13.68 -18.48
C ALA A 35 1.00 -13.21 -17.93
N PRO A 36 0.50 -13.79 -16.82
CA PRO A 36 -0.71 -13.29 -16.20
C PRO A 36 -0.46 -11.88 -15.64
N VAL A 37 -1.24 -10.91 -16.13
CA VAL A 37 -1.17 -9.51 -15.72
C VAL A 37 -1.78 -9.35 -14.33
N ASN A 38 -1.06 -9.77 -13.29
CA ASN A 38 -1.43 -9.48 -11.90
C ASN A 38 -0.93 -8.08 -11.54
N ARG A 39 -1.77 -7.06 -11.76
CA ARG A 39 -1.44 -5.68 -11.39
C ARG A 39 -1.66 -5.47 -9.90
N GLY A 40 -0.58 -5.21 -9.17
CA GLY A 40 -0.60 -4.70 -7.81
C GLY A 40 -0.59 -5.78 -6.72
N ARG A 41 -0.68 -5.32 -5.46
CA ARG A 41 -0.79 -6.19 -4.28
C ARG A 41 -2.05 -7.06 -4.42
N PRO A 42 -2.00 -8.37 -4.09
CA PRO A 42 -3.18 -9.23 -4.10
C PRO A 42 -4.33 -8.57 -3.33
N LYS A 43 -5.53 -8.63 -3.92
CA LYS A 43 -6.74 -8.06 -3.33
C LYS A 43 -6.96 -8.74 -1.97
N ALA A 44 -6.94 -7.96 -0.89
CA ALA A 44 -7.24 -8.51 0.43
C ALA A 44 -8.69 -9.02 0.43
N GLU A 45 -8.92 -10.23 0.95
CA GLU A 45 -10.26 -10.84 1.03
C GLU A 45 -11.21 -9.99 1.88
N VAL A 46 -10.69 -9.35 2.93
CA VAL A 46 -11.42 -8.41 3.79
C VAL A 46 -10.68 -7.08 3.81
N THR A 47 -11.32 -6.04 3.28
CA THR A 47 -10.82 -4.67 3.30
C THR A 47 -11.51 -3.86 4.40
N LYS A 48 -10.76 -2.93 5.00
CA LYS A 48 -11.36 -1.92 5.89
C LYS A 48 -12.19 -0.95 5.04
N VAL A 49 -13.40 -0.64 5.48
CA VAL A 49 -14.23 0.39 4.85
C VAL A 49 -13.85 1.74 5.43
N SER A 50 -13.53 2.70 4.55
CA SER A 50 -13.30 4.09 4.96
C SER A 50 -14.66 4.78 5.12
N THR A 51 -15.06 5.05 6.36
CA THR A 51 -16.31 5.72 6.68
C THR A 51 -16.02 7.00 7.47
N THR A 52 -16.76 8.07 7.17
CA THR A 52 -16.70 9.33 7.91
C THR A 52 -17.71 9.29 9.06
N ILE A 53 -17.23 9.31 10.30
CA ILE A 53 -18.05 9.41 11.51
C ILE A 53 -17.65 10.67 12.29
N ARG A 54 -18.60 11.24 13.03
CA ARG A 54 -18.31 12.32 13.99
C ARG A 54 -18.05 11.70 15.35
N LEU A 55 -16.96 12.12 15.99
CA LEU A 55 -16.55 11.70 17.32
C LEU A 55 -16.37 12.94 18.18
N ASP A 56 -16.55 12.79 19.49
CA ASP A 56 -16.26 13.85 20.44
C ASP A 56 -14.77 14.22 20.40
N PRO A 57 -14.45 15.52 20.53
CA PRO A 57 -13.07 16.01 20.43
C PRO A 57 -12.17 15.37 21.49
N GLU A 58 -12.64 15.21 22.73
CA GLU A 58 -11.88 14.62 23.84
C GLU A 58 -11.47 13.17 23.55
N VAL A 59 -12.37 12.38 22.98
CA VAL A 59 -12.10 10.98 22.60
C VAL A 59 -11.02 10.93 21.51
N LEU A 60 -11.15 11.80 20.52
CA LEU A 60 -10.22 11.86 19.39
C LEU A 60 -8.83 12.36 19.82
N GLU A 61 -8.76 13.30 20.75
CA GLU A 61 -7.51 13.76 21.36
C GLU A 61 -6.86 12.67 22.21
N ALA A 62 -7.63 11.95 23.04
CA ALA A 62 -7.12 10.85 23.86
C ALA A 62 -6.44 9.77 23.00
N PHE A 63 -7.07 9.35 21.89
CA PHE A 63 -6.44 8.39 20.98
C PHE A 63 -5.23 8.99 20.26
N LYS A 64 -5.30 10.25 19.80
CA LYS A 64 -4.17 10.89 19.11
C LYS A 64 -2.94 11.11 20.00
N ALA A 65 -3.14 11.39 21.29
CA ALA A 65 -2.06 11.59 22.26
C ALA A 65 -1.15 10.36 22.36
N ASP A 66 -1.73 9.18 22.13
CA ASP A 66 -1.06 7.88 22.15
C ASP A 66 -0.19 7.64 20.88
N GLY A 67 -0.14 8.61 19.96
CA GLY A 67 0.85 8.68 18.88
C GLY A 67 0.61 7.73 17.71
N LYS A 68 1.69 7.17 17.15
CA LYS A 68 1.63 6.32 15.93
C LYS A 68 0.71 5.12 16.18
N GLY A 69 -0.20 4.87 15.24
CA GLY A 69 -1.12 3.73 15.29
C GLY A 69 -2.43 3.98 16.05
N TRP A 70 -2.71 5.21 16.50
CA TRP A 70 -3.95 5.54 17.22
C TRP A 70 -5.24 5.10 16.51
N GLN A 71 -5.31 5.20 15.18
CA GLN A 71 -6.47 4.74 14.41
C GLN A 71 -6.68 3.22 14.50
N SER A 72 -5.59 2.44 14.60
CA SER A 72 -5.70 0.99 14.76
C SER A 72 -6.18 0.61 16.15
N ARG A 73 -5.70 1.32 17.19
CA ARG A 73 -6.19 1.14 18.56
C ARG A 73 -7.65 1.57 18.73
N MET A 74 -8.04 2.68 18.11
CA MET A 74 -9.45 3.10 18.04
C MET A 74 -10.32 2.04 17.39
N ASN A 75 -9.87 1.45 16.27
CA ASN A 75 -10.60 0.35 15.62
C ASN A 75 -10.70 -0.90 16.52
N GLU A 76 -9.67 -1.23 17.28
CA GLU A 76 -9.72 -2.33 18.25
C GLU A 76 -10.70 -2.06 19.40
N ALA A 77 -10.72 -0.84 19.94
CA ALA A 77 -11.69 -0.44 20.95
C ALA A 77 -13.14 -0.53 20.44
N LEU A 78 -13.39 -0.09 19.19
CA LEU A 78 -14.70 -0.22 18.55
C LEU A 78 -15.12 -1.69 18.35
N ARG A 79 -14.18 -2.57 17.99
CA ARG A 79 -14.46 -4.02 17.89
C ARG A 79 -14.86 -4.60 19.25
N LYS A 80 -14.08 -4.31 20.30
CA LYS A 80 -14.38 -4.76 21.66
C LYS A 80 -15.75 -4.27 22.13
N ALA A 81 -16.08 -2.99 21.88
CA ALA A 81 -17.39 -2.43 22.22
C ALA A 81 -18.55 -3.06 21.44
N ALA A 82 -18.31 -3.49 20.20
CA ALA A 82 -19.28 -4.19 19.36
C ALA A 82 -19.35 -5.71 19.63
N GLY A 83 -18.46 -6.27 20.47
CA GLY A 83 -18.36 -7.71 20.73
C GLY A 83 -17.73 -8.53 19.60
N LEU A 84 -16.87 -7.91 18.79
CA LEU A 84 -16.16 -8.50 17.64
C LEU A 84 -14.70 -8.86 17.93
#